data_AF-A0A5U2F4T5-F1
#
_entry.id   AF-A0A5U2F4T5-F1
#
_cell.length_a   1.000
_cell.length_b   1.000
_cell.length_c   1.000
_cell.angle_alpha   90.00
_cell.angle_beta   90.00
_cell.angle_gamma   90.00
#
_symmetry.space_group_name_H-M   'P 1'
#
loop_
_entity.id
_entity.type
_entity.pdbx_description
1 polymer ?
#
loop_
_entity_poly.entity_id
_entity_poly.type
_entity_poly.pdbx_seq_one_letter_code
_entity_poly.pdbx_strand_id
1 'polypeptide(L)'
;MRFKDRLEEAMGNDSSRVFAAKCGLSDGVIRNYLSGKTYPSLDRLAQIASASGRSVEWFIRDESVGEVEHKNAQADKSTSYDRDRLKTKLIAIVELLEDRELASAIELFRKRGFEALMPEIFNTPDAPSEKCVAERDSVRHSSSAASLEKEPLGKKHIG
;
A
#
# COMPACT_ATOMS: atom_id res chain seq x y z
N MET A 1 -28.17 -13.37 3.17
CA MET A 1 -28.76 -12.08 3.60
C MET A 1 -28.89 -11.13 2.41
N ARG A 2 -29.99 -10.38 2.24
CA ARG A 2 -30.15 -9.38 1.14
C ARG A 2 -29.81 -7.96 1.59
N PHE A 3 -29.63 -7.04 0.64
CA PHE A 3 -29.30 -5.63 0.92
C PHE A 3 -30.26 -4.95 1.90
N LYS A 4 -31.58 -5.21 1.78
CA LYS A 4 -32.58 -4.62 2.68
C LYS A 4 -32.33 -5.02 4.14
N ASP A 5 -31.98 -6.28 4.39
CA ASP A 5 -31.77 -6.82 5.74
C ASP A 5 -30.52 -6.18 6.35
N ARG A 6 -29.49 -5.99 5.53
CA ARG A 6 -28.27 -5.26 5.90
C ARG A 6 -28.53 -3.79 6.16
N LEU A 7 -29.38 -3.15 5.37
CA LEU A 7 -29.76 -1.77 5.61
C LEU A 7 -30.49 -1.62 6.95
N GLU A 8 -31.41 -2.54 7.27
CA GLU A 8 -32.09 -2.58 8.57
C GLU A 8 -31.09 -2.76 9.72
N GLU A 9 -30.14 -3.69 9.60
CA GLU A 9 -29.11 -3.90 10.61
C GLU A 9 -28.17 -2.69 10.75
N ALA A 10 -27.82 -2.02 9.65
CA ALA A 10 -27.01 -0.81 9.67
C ALA A 10 -27.72 0.39 10.31
N MET A 11 -29.05 0.44 10.23
CA MET A 11 -29.87 1.44 10.89
C MET A 11 -29.97 1.22 12.41
N GLY A 12 -29.88 -0.02 12.87
CA GLY A 12 -29.95 -0.36 14.29
C GLY A 12 -31.26 0.12 14.91
N ASN A 13 -31.17 1.08 15.85
CA ASN A 13 -32.33 1.64 16.54
C ASN A 13 -32.84 2.97 15.94
N ASP A 14 -32.22 3.45 14.85
CA ASP A 14 -32.66 4.67 14.19
C ASP A 14 -33.94 4.43 13.37
N SER A 15 -34.88 5.36 13.46
CA SER A 15 -36.01 5.40 12.51
C SER A 15 -35.51 5.74 11.09
N SER A 16 -36.26 5.32 10.06
CA SER A 16 -35.94 5.62 8.65
C SER A 16 -35.69 7.11 8.41
N ARG A 17 -36.44 7.98 9.11
CA ARG A 17 -36.32 9.44 9.00
C ARG A 17 -35.00 9.96 9.57
N VAL A 18 -34.61 9.46 10.74
CA VAL A 18 -33.35 9.85 11.40
C VAL A 18 -32.17 9.35 10.57
N PHE A 19 -32.23 8.11 10.11
CA PHE A 19 -31.17 7.54 9.29
C PHE A 19 -31.05 8.22 7.93
N ALA A 20 -32.17 8.53 7.27
CA ALA A 20 -32.16 9.29 6.02
C ALA A 20 -31.47 10.65 6.18
N ALA A 21 -31.74 11.37 7.28
CA ALA A 21 -31.06 12.62 7.60
C ALA A 21 -29.54 12.41 7.80
N LYS A 22 -29.11 11.33 8.48
CA LYS A 22 -27.69 10.98 8.62
C LYS A 22 -27.01 10.69 7.28
N CYS A 23 -27.70 10.02 6.36
CA CYS A 23 -27.17 9.72 5.02
C CYS A 23 -27.20 10.90 4.04
N GLY A 24 -27.90 12.00 4.37
CA GLY A 24 -28.18 13.07 3.40
C GLY A 24 -29.14 12.64 2.29
N LEU A 25 -30.04 11.69 2.58
CA LEU A 25 -31.04 11.15 1.66
C LEU A 25 -32.46 11.50 2.13
N SER A 26 -33.46 11.34 1.25
CA SER A 26 -34.85 11.50 1.66
C SER A 26 -35.39 10.23 2.34
N ASP A 27 -36.32 10.40 3.29
CA ASP A 27 -36.97 9.29 3.99
C ASP A 27 -37.64 8.29 3.03
N GLY A 28 -38.28 8.81 1.97
CA GLY A 28 -38.87 7.98 0.92
C GLY A 28 -37.86 7.12 0.16
N VAL A 29 -36.63 7.61 -0.04
CA VAL A 29 -35.55 6.84 -0.68
C VAL A 29 -35.09 5.69 0.22
N ILE A 30 -34.85 5.94 1.51
CA ILE A 30 -34.50 4.88 2.47
C ILE A 30 -35.63 3.85 2.56
N ARG A 31 -36.89 4.28 2.66
CA ARG A 31 -38.05 3.36 2.67
C ARG A 31 -38.16 2.51 1.40
N ASN A 32 -37.86 3.08 0.22
CA ASN A 32 -37.85 2.31 -1.03
C ASN A 32 -36.78 1.21 -1.02
N TYR A 33 -35.63 1.47 -0.41
CA TYR A 33 -34.56 0.48 -0.24
C TYR A 33 -34.92 -0.60 0.78
N LEU A 34 -35.51 -0.21 1.91
CA LEU A 34 -36.03 -1.15 2.93
C LEU A 34 -37.12 -2.07 2.35
N SER A 35 -37.94 -1.57 1.44
CA SER A 35 -38.95 -2.38 0.75
C SER A 35 -38.36 -3.45 -0.17
N GLY A 36 -37.06 -3.36 -0.50
CA GLY A 36 -36.38 -4.29 -1.40
C GLY A 36 -36.77 -4.14 -2.88
N LYS A 37 -37.55 -3.12 -3.25
CA LYS A 37 -37.99 -2.88 -4.65
C LYS A 37 -36.89 -2.31 -5.53
N THR A 38 -35.96 -1.57 -4.94
CA THR A 38 -34.92 -0.84 -5.67
C THR A 38 -33.59 -0.92 -4.93
N TYR A 39 -32.50 -0.80 -5.66
CA TYR A 39 -31.14 -0.73 -5.12
C TYR A 39 -30.58 0.69 -5.27
N PRO A 40 -29.72 1.13 -4.33
CA PRO A 40 -29.03 2.41 -4.45
C PRO A 40 -28.02 2.39 -5.61
N SER A 41 -27.73 3.56 -6.18
CA SER A 41 -26.54 3.74 -7.01
C SER A 41 -25.28 3.68 -6.15
N LEU A 42 -24.12 3.54 -6.77
CA LEU A 42 -22.83 3.49 -6.06
C LEU A 42 -22.61 4.73 -5.17
N ASP A 43 -22.96 5.92 -5.65
CA ASP A 43 -22.84 7.16 -4.87
C ASP A 43 -23.70 7.13 -3.60
N ARG A 44 -24.96 6.73 -3.74
CA ARG A 44 -25.89 6.62 -2.61
C ARG A 44 -25.45 5.54 -1.64
N LEU A 45 -24.90 4.45 -2.15
CA LEU A 45 -24.35 3.38 -1.34
C LEU A 45 -23.14 3.86 -0.53
N ALA A 46 -22.26 4.68 -1.12
CA ALA A 46 -21.14 5.30 -0.41
C ALA A 46 -21.62 6.27 0.69
N GLN A 47 -22.69 7.03 0.46
CA GLN A 47 -23.32 7.88 1.48
C GLN A 47 -23.87 7.05 2.65
N ILE A 48 -24.57 5.96 2.36
CA ILE A 48 -25.12 5.03 3.37
C ILE A 48 -23.98 4.37 4.16
N ALA A 49 -22.93 3.91 3.49
CA ALA A 49 -21.74 3.32 4.11
C ALA A 49 -21.07 4.31 5.07
N SER A 50 -20.86 5.54 4.63
CA SER A 50 -20.26 6.61 5.45
C SER A 50 -21.11 6.93 6.69
N ALA A 51 -22.43 7.02 6.53
CA ALA A 51 -23.34 7.36 7.63
C ALA A 51 -23.53 6.22 8.64
N SER A 52 -23.41 4.97 8.20
CA SER A 52 -23.53 3.78 9.05
C SER A 52 -22.21 3.33 9.67
N GLY A 53 -21.07 3.91 9.24
CA GLY A 53 -19.73 3.49 9.67
C GLY A 53 -19.35 2.09 9.16
N ARG A 54 -20.05 1.55 8.16
CA ARG A 54 -19.80 0.24 7.54
C ARG A 54 -19.19 0.42 6.16
N SER A 55 -18.44 -0.57 5.68
CA SER A 55 -17.87 -0.51 4.32
C SER A 55 -18.94 -0.74 3.25
N VAL A 56 -18.73 -0.20 2.05
CA VAL A 56 -19.59 -0.49 0.88
C VAL A 56 -19.68 -2.00 0.63
N GLU A 57 -18.56 -2.69 0.80
CA GLU A 57 -18.48 -4.14 0.67
C GLU A 57 -19.43 -4.90 1.61
N TRP A 58 -19.57 -4.42 2.85
CA TRP A 58 -20.48 -5.03 3.83
C TRP A 58 -21.92 -5.08 3.28
N PHE A 59 -22.38 -4.05 2.57
CA PHE A 59 -23.70 -3.98 1.97
C PHE A 59 -23.87 -4.87 0.71
N ILE A 60 -22.79 -5.15 -0.01
CA ILE A 60 -22.81 -5.88 -1.29
C ILE A 60 -22.55 -7.37 -1.09
N ARG A 61 -21.80 -7.76 -0.06
CA ARG A 61 -21.36 -9.13 0.19
C ARG A 61 -22.53 -10.12 0.14
N ASP A 62 -22.41 -11.13 -0.72
CA ASP A 62 -23.33 -12.26 -0.72
C ASP A 62 -22.77 -13.35 0.20
N GLU A 63 -23.61 -13.93 1.06
CA GLU A 63 -23.20 -14.99 1.99
C GLU A 63 -22.89 -16.31 1.28
N SER A 64 -23.10 -16.38 -0.05
CA SER A 64 -22.66 -17.50 -0.89
C SER A 64 -21.14 -17.50 -1.16
N VAL A 65 -20.43 -16.45 -0.77
CA VAL A 65 -18.99 -16.33 -0.90
C VAL A 65 -18.37 -16.30 0.49
N GLY A 66 -17.76 -17.44 0.85
CA GLY A 66 -17.02 -17.62 2.10
C GLY A 66 -16.06 -16.48 2.37
N GLU A 67 -15.94 -16.16 3.66
CA GLU A 67 -15.22 -15.05 4.27
C GLU A 67 -13.96 -14.61 3.53
N VAL A 68 -13.91 -13.32 3.23
CA VAL A 68 -12.65 -12.62 2.95
C VAL A 68 -12.77 -11.23 3.54
N GLU A 69 -12.67 -11.11 4.85
CA GLU A 69 -12.34 -9.80 5.43
C GLU A 69 -10.85 -9.54 5.15
N HIS A 70 -10.47 -8.33 4.76
CA HIS A 70 -9.46 -7.52 5.45
C HIS A 70 -9.50 -6.09 4.90
N LYS A 71 -9.59 -5.13 5.80
CA LYS A 71 -9.85 -3.71 5.52
C LYS A 71 -8.64 -2.98 4.90
N ASN A 72 -9.03 -2.05 4.02
CA ASN A 72 -8.46 -0.76 3.65
C ASN A 72 -7.32 -0.67 2.62
N ALA A 73 -7.61 0.19 1.63
CA ALA A 73 -6.75 0.62 0.56
C ALA A 73 -5.72 1.64 1.05
N GLN A 74 -4.43 1.35 0.85
CA GLN A 74 -3.57 2.16 -0.01
C GLN A 74 -2.30 1.40 -0.41
N ALA A 75 -2.03 1.42 -1.71
CA ALA A 75 -0.72 1.29 -2.39
C ALA A 75 0.28 0.27 -1.84
N ASP A 76 0.40 -0.88 -2.52
CA ASP A 76 1.57 -1.18 -3.35
C ASP A 76 1.59 -2.65 -3.81
N LYS A 77 1.84 -2.86 -5.09
CA LYS A 77 2.03 -4.19 -5.67
C LYS A 77 3.36 -4.78 -5.19
N SER A 78 3.33 -5.64 -4.16
CA SER A 78 4.17 -6.84 -4.09
C SER A 78 3.73 -7.75 -2.94
N THR A 79 3.15 -8.91 -3.26
CA THR A 79 3.00 -10.06 -2.35
C THR A 79 2.57 -9.73 -0.90
N SER A 80 1.37 -9.20 -0.68
CA SER A 80 0.82 -9.02 0.67
C SER A 80 0.46 -10.37 1.28
N TYR A 81 1.45 -11.07 1.83
CA TYR A 81 1.19 -12.19 2.72
C TYR A 81 0.44 -11.67 3.94
N ASP A 82 -0.79 -12.14 4.12
CA ASP A 82 -1.56 -11.92 5.34
C ASP A 82 -0.71 -12.34 6.54
N ARG A 83 -0.38 -11.36 7.39
CA ARG A 83 0.49 -11.54 8.55
C ARG A 83 -0.11 -12.56 9.51
N ASP A 84 -1.43 -12.62 9.62
CA ASP A 84 -2.11 -13.54 10.53
C ASP A 84 -2.05 -14.96 9.97
N ARG A 85 -2.26 -15.15 8.66
CA ARG A 85 -1.99 -16.42 7.99
C ARG A 85 -0.54 -16.86 8.11
N LEU A 86 0.42 -15.94 8.01
CA LEU A 86 1.84 -16.26 8.21
C LEU A 86 2.14 -16.67 9.66
N LYS A 87 1.56 -15.98 10.65
CA LYS A 87 1.68 -16.37 12.07
C LYS A 87 1.11 -17.76 12.30
N THR A 88 -0.07 -18.07 11.76
CA THR A 88 -0.68 -19.40 11.88
C THR A 88 0.23 -20.48 11.31
N LYS A 89 0.85 -20.24 10.15
CA LYS A 89 1.82 -21.18 9.57
C LYS A 89 3.06 -21.36 10.44
N LEU A 90 3.57 -20.28 11.04
CA LEU A 90 4.73 -20.35 11.93
C LEU A 90 4.41 -21.14 13.20
N ILE A 91 3.23 -20.94 13.77
CA ILE A 91 2.73 -21.71 14.93
C ILE A 91 2.67 -23.20 14.59
N ALA A 92 2.10 -23.55 13.43
CA ALA A 92 2.04 -24.94 12.99
C ALA A 92 3.43 -25.60 12.85
N ILE A 93 4.45 -24.85 12.43
CA ILE A 93 5.83 -25.36 12.38
C ILE A 93 6.35 -25.67 13.79
N VAL A 94 6.08 -24.80 14.77
CA VAL A 94 6.47 -25.00 16.17
C VAL A 94 5.84 -26.27 16.75
N GLU A 95 4.59 -26.57 16.39
CA GLU A 95 3.87 -27.78 16.83
C GLU A 95 4.42 -29.07 16.20
N LEU A 96 5.16 -28.98 15.09
CA LEU A 96 5.72 -30.12 14.37
C LEU A 96 7.19 -30.42 14.75
N LEU A 97 7.84 -29.54 15.51
CA LEU A 97 9.23 -29.69 15.96
C LEU A 97 9.29 -30.37 17.32
N GLU A 98 10.31 -31.21 17.54
CA GLU A 98 10.56 -31.75 18.88
C GLU A 98 11.15 -30.67 19.81
N ASP A 99 10.95 -30.81 21.13
CA ASP A 99 11.39 -29.81 22.13
C ASP A 99 12.89 -29.46 22.02
N ARG A 100 13.74 -30.44 21.70
CA ARG A 100 15.19 -30.23 21.53
C ARG A 100 15.49 -29.39 20.29
N GLU A 101 14.75 -29.62 19.22
CA GLU A 101 14.91 -28.94 17.94
C GLU A 101 14.39 -27.51 18.05
N LEU A 102 13.23 -27.32 18.69
CA LEU A 102 12.66 -25.99 18.95
C LEU A 102 13.58 -25.16 19.85
N ALA A 103 14.10 -25.72 20.93
CA ALA A 103 15.06 -25.03 21.80
C ALA A 103 16.34 -24.62 21.04
N SER A 104 16.85 -25.51 20.18
CA SER A 104 18.00 -25.22 19.34
C SER A 104 17.70 -24.14 18.30
N ALA A 105 16.51 -24.16 17.69
CA ALA A 105 16.06 -23.17 16.72
C ALA A 105 15.88 -21.78 17.36
N ILE A 106 15.29 -21.69 18.55
CA ILE A 106 15.17 -20.45 19.32
C ILE A 106 16.55 -19.87 19.62
N GLU A 107 17.47 -20.71 20.08
CA GLU A 107 18.81 -20.26 20.44
C GLU A 107 19.63 -19.83 19.22
N LEU A 108 19.47 -20.51 18.08
CA LEU A 108 20.10 -20.15 16.82
C LEU A 108 19.54 -18.81 16.29
N PHE A 109 18.22 -18.63 16.33
CA PHE A 109 17.57 -17.38 15.95
C PHE A 109 17.96 -16.22 16.88
N ARG A 110 18.08 -16.45 18.19
CA ARG A 110 18.55 -15.43 19.14
C ARG A 110 19.98 -14.97 18.84
N LYS A 111 20.85 -15.88 18.41
CA LYS A 111 22.27 -15.60 18.14
C LYS A 111 22.53 -14.93 16.80
N ARG A 112 21.80 -15.30 15.74
CA ARG A 112 22.06 -14.84 14.36
C ARG A 112 20.86 -14.18 13.67
N GLY A 113 19.73 -14.06 14.35
CA GLY A 113 18.52 -13.45 13.83
C GLY A 113 18.04 -14.11 12.53
N PHE A 114 17.70 -13.28 11.55
CA PHE A 114 17.16 -13.73 10.27
C PHE A 114 18.21 -14.41 9.37
N GLU A 115 19.51 -14.13 9.54
CA GLU A 115 20.61 -14.78 8.82
C GLU A 115 20.64 -16.30 9.09
N ALA A 116 20.24 -16.73 10.28
CA ALA A 116 20.12 -18.16 10.60
C ALA A 116 18.99 -18.87 9.84
N LEU A 117 17.94 -18.15 9.43
CA LEU A 117 16.80 -18.72 8.72
C LEU A 117 16.98 -18.64 7.21
N MET A 118 17.71 -17.63 6.72
CA MET A 118 17.88 -17.33 5.31
C MET A 118 19.28 -16.79 5.00
N PRO A 119 20.33 -17.62 5.07
CA PRO A 119 21.72 -17.16 4.89
C PRO A 119 21.99 -16.62 3.48
N GLU A 120 21.32 -17.16 2.47
CA GLU A 120 21.49 -16.77 1.05
C GLU A 120 21.09 -15.32 0.74
N ILE A 121 20.24 -14.68 1.56
CA ILE A 121 19.86 -13.27 1.37
C ILE A 121 21.01 -12.34 1.75
N PHE A 122 21.86 -12.76 2.69
CA PHE A 122 22.95 -11.95 3.23
C PHE A 122 24.31 -12.32 2.65
N ASN A 123 24.43 -13.52 2.07
CA ASN A 123 25.64 -13.99 1.39
C ASN A 123 25.62 -13.65 -0.12
N THR A 124 25.31 -12.41 -0.49
CA THR A 124 25.62 -11.94 -1.85
C THR A 124 27.12 -11.63 -1.93
N PRO A 125 27.92 -12.27 -2.80
CA PRO A 125 29.28 -11.86 -3.07
C PRO A 125 29.29 -10.58 -3.94
N ASP A 126 28.75 -9.47 -3.42
CA ASP A 126 28.96 -8.15 -4.01
C ASP A 126 30.07 -7.44 -3.25
N ALA A 127 31.31 -7.84 -3.58
CA ALA A 127 32.47 -6.97 -3.36
C ALA A 127 32.28 -5.70 -4.20
N PRO A 128 32.39 -4.49 -3.63
CA PRO A 128 32.41 -3.28 -4.44
C PRO A 128 33.67 -3.29 -5.30
N SER A 129 33.48 -3.24 -6.62
CA SER A 129 34.56 -2.95 -7.55
C SER A 129 35.10 -1.55 -7.26
N GLU A 130 36.25 -1.49 -6.60
CA GLU A 130 37.15 -0.36 -6.70
C GLU A 130 37.47 -0.12 -8.17
N LYS A 131 36.94 0.98 -8.72
CA LYS A 131 37.62 1.90 -9.66
C LYS A 131 36.62 2.99 -10.07
N CYS A 132 36.44 3.96 -9.19
CA CYS A 132 36.29 5.34 -9.64
C CYS A 132 37.70 5.89 -9.95
N VAL A 133 37.74 6.88 -10.84
CA VAL A 133 38.88 7.71 -11.26
C VAL A 133 39.70 7.21 -12.47
N ALA A 134 39.21 7.57 -13.65
CA ALA A 134 39.93 8.03 -14.86
C ALA A 134 38.88 8.00 -15.99
N GLU A 135 38.60 9.01 -16.82
CA GLU A 135 39.30 10.21 -17.22
C GLU A 135 38.22 11.06 -17.91
N ARG A 136 37.84 12.20 -17.34
CA ARG A 136 36.93 13.16 -17.98
C ARG A 136 37.77 14.27 -18.57
N ASP A 137 38.48 14.00 -19.65
CA ASP A 137 38.96 15.05 -20.54
C ASP A 137 39.23 14.46 -21.92
N SER A 138 38.41 14.86 -22.89
CA SER A 138 38.75 15.04 -24.31
C SER A 138 37.58 14.66 -25.22
N VAL A 139 36.51 15.48 -25.22
CA VAL A 139 35.82 15.88 -26.46
C VAL A 139 35.11 17.21 -26.19
N ARG A 140 35.81 18.32 -26.40
CA ARG A 140 35.16 19.57 -26.83
C ARG A 140 36.07 20.30 -27.81
N HIS A 141 35.86 19.97 -29.08
CA HIS A 141 35.92 20.83 -30.26
C HIS A 141 36.56 22.21 -30.04
N SER A 142 37.75 22.40 -30.60
CA SER A 142 38.15 23.68 -31.19
C SER A 142 38.63 23.42 -32.61
N SER A 143 37.70 23.45 -33.55
CA SER A 143 38.01 23.67 -34.96
C SER A 143 37.40 25.01 -35.39
N SER A 144 38.29 25.87 -35.89
CA SER A 144 38.05 26.90 -36.90
C SER A 144 37.28 28.16 -36.51
N ALA A 145 38.04 29.26 -36.31
CA ALA A 145 37.85 30.49 -37.06
C ALA A 145 39.10 31.37 -36.91
N ALA A 146 39.98 31.31 -37.91
CA ALA A 146 41.01 32.31 -38.14
C ALA A 146 40.41 33.48 -38.93
N SER A 147 40.63 34.71 -38.47
CA SER A 147 41.08 35.88 -39.26
C SER A 147 40.54 37.22 -38.76
N LEU A 148 41.43 38.22 -38.76
CA LEU A 148 41.22 39.69 -38.84
C LEU A 148 40.72 40.34 -37.53
N GLU A 149 41.26 41.45 -37.00
CA GLU A 149 42.27 42.42 -37.44
C GLU A 149 42.55 43.40 -36.27
N LYS A 150 43.76 44.00 -36.26
CA LYS A 150 44.15 45.32 -35.69
C LYS A 150 44.76 45.40 -34.27
N GLU A 151 46.09 45.47 -34.27
CA GLU A 151 46.98 46.31 -33.44
C GLU A 151 46.60 47.83 -33.45
N PRO A 152 47.28 48.74 -32.71
CA PRO A 152 47.43 48.86 -31.26
C PRO A 152 47.16 50.33 -30.80
N LEU A 153 47.14 50.66 -29.49
CA LEU A 153 47.84 51.84 -28.91
C LEU A 153 47.52 52.01 -27.43
N GLY A 154 48.58 51.99 -26.62
CA GLY A 154 48.51 52.40 -25.22
C GLY A 154 48.31 53.90 -25.06
N LYS A 155 47.68 54.28 -23.94
CA LYS A 155 47.92 55.55 -23.27
C LYS A 155 48.05 55.29 -21.77
N LYS A 156 49.30 55.38 -21.31
CA LYS A 156 49.66 55.55 -19.91
C LYS A 156 49.32 57.00 -19.54
N HIS A 157 48.63 57.22 -18.43
CA HIS A 157 48.42 58.55 -17.86
C HIS A 157 48.78 58.49 -16.37
N ILE A 158 49.99 58.95 -16.08
CA ILE A 158 50.48 59.48 -14.79
C ILE A 158 51.47 60.56 -15.25
N GLY A 159 51.26 61.83 -14.96
CA GLY A 159 51.18 62.37 -13.62
C GLY A 159 52.57 62.86 -13.28
#